data_AF-A0A9E3DFV6-F1
#
_entry.id   AF-A0A9E3DFV6-F1
#
_cell.length_a   1.000
_cell.length_b   1.000
_cell.length_c   1.000
_cell.angle_alpha   90.00
_cell.angle_beta   90.00
_cell.angle_gamma   90.00
#
_symmetry.space_group_name_H-M   'P 1'
#
loop_
_entity.id
_entity.type
_entity.pdbx_description
1 polymer ?
#
loop_
_entity_poly.entity_id
_entity_poly.type
_entity_poly.pdbx_seq_one_letter_code
_entity_poly.pdbx_strand_id
1 'polypeptide(L)'
;MIAGEIAPDFTLYDHTGRPRALSSLLSGGPVVMFFFPLASSPICTAQACHFRDLGDEFAAVGAQRVGISTDTVDKQAHFAQQRSFDYPLLSDADGVVSEMFGVRRGRLAKLRSSVIAREAARRGRHSRRRGLLARLLPVRRTTFVIDTDRTVLKVVSSEMRASVHADQTLWFLKNRNGLHGSPPVRGKHAAVYQWSEGEAEPIGDRFTESGTVDETSLVRPYALTAGRTDSGVELALEARVEALDTTAKPSWPRNDVRGQILTWCVHSPSVAEIAAGLSLPLGATRFLVGDLVTQGYLRVDAPLSDSMTLDDRRELITRTLRGLRAL
;
A
#
# COMPACT_ATOMS: atom_id res chain seq x y z
N MET A 1 -4.94 -21.24 7.65
CA MET A 1 -4.80 -20.92 9.08
C MET A 1 -5.63 -19.69 9.41
N ILE A 2 -6.32 -19.69 10.55
CA ILE A 2 -7.13 -18.57 11.04
C ILE A 2 -6.75 -18.19 12.48
N ALA A 3 -7.30 -17.08 12.99
CA ALA A 3 -7.09 -16.69 14.38
C ALA A 3 -7.71 -17.73 15.34
N GLY A 4 -7.05 -17.98 16.47
CA GLY A 4 -7.39 -18.99 17.47
C GLY A 4 -6.79 -20.38 17.22
N GLU A 5 -6.23 -20.65 16.03
CA GLU A 5 -5.53 -21.92 15.76
C GLU A 5 -4.11 -21.91 16.34
N ILE A 6 -3.59 -23.10 16.66
CA ILE A 6 -2.19 -23.28 17.04
C ILE A 6 -1.32 -23.33 15.79
N ALA A 7 -0.35 -22.43 15.70
CA ALA A 7 0.66 -22.43 14.65
C ALA A 7 1.54 -23.71 14.75
N PRO A 8 1.71 -24.46 13.66
CA PRO A 8 2.61 -25.60 13.63
C PRO A 8 4.03 -25.10 13.83
N ASP A 9 4.81 -25.83 14.62
CA ASP A 9 6.24 -25.55 14.74
C ASP A 9 6.95 -25.97 13.45
N PHE A 10 8.03 -25.28 13.13
CA PHE A 10 8.86 -25.53 11.95
C PHE A 10 10.28 -25.07 12.22
N THR A 11 11.24 -25.50 11.40
CA THR A 11 12.58 -24.95 11.37
C THR A 11 12.95 -24.59 9.94
N LEU A 12 13.36 -23.35 9.71
CA LEU A 12 13.85 -22.86 8.43
C LEU A 12 15.19 -22.14 8.62
N TYR A 13 15.96 -22.03 7.55
CA TYR A 13 17.16 -21.20 7.55
C TYR A 13 16.78 -19.73 7.37
N ASP A 14 17.41 -18.87 8.17
CA ASP A 14 17.36 -17.42 7.96
C ASP A 14 18.38 -16.97 6.92
N HIS A 15 18.32 -15.68 6.57
CA HIS A 15 19.22 -14.99 5.64
C HIS A 15 20.71 -15.02 6.02
N THR A 16 21.07 -15.48 7.24
CA THR A 16 22.47 -15.68 7.67
C THR A 16 22.89 -17.14 7.59
N GLY A 17 22.02 -18.02 7.08
CA GLY A 17 22.25 -19.47 7.03
C GLY A 17 22.04 -20.17 8.38
N ARG A 18 21.47 -19.49 9.39
CA ARG A 18 21.22 -20.09 10.71
C ARG A 18 19.84 -20.74 10.75
N PRO A 19 19.71 -21.96 11.30
CA PRO A 19 18.40 -22.56 11.52
C PRO A 19 17.64 -21.79 12.60
N ARG A 20 16.36 -21.48 12.34
CA ARG A 20 15.45 -20.80 13.27
C ARG A 20 14.17 -21.62 13.39
N ALA A 21 13.90 -22.09 14.61
CA ALA A 21 12.63 -22.70 14.94
C ALA A 21 11.60 -21.65 15.36
N LEU A 22 10.32 -21.84 15.03
CA LEU A 22 9.25 -20.93 15.47
C LEU A 22 9.19 -20.86 17.00
N SER A 23 9.27 -22.01 17.67
CA SER A 23 9.34 -22.09 19.14
C SER A 23 10.50 -21.29 19.74
N SER A 24 11.68 -21.30 19.10
CA SER A 24 12.82 -20.49 19.54
C SER A 24 12.60 -18.99 19.33
N LEU A 25 11.99 -18.58 18.21
CA LEU A 25 11.65 -17.17 17.96
C LEU A 25 10.64 -16.64 18.99
N LEU A 26 9.65 -17.46 19.35
CA LEU A 26 8.61 -17.11 20.32
C LEU A 26 9.12 -16.96 21.77
N SER A 27 10.33 -17.44 22.09
CA SER A 27 10.91 -17.31 23.43
C SER A 27 11.17 -15.86 23.85
N GLY A 28 11.37 -14.95 22.88
CA GLY A 28 11.57 -13.53 23.13
C GLY A 28 10.31 -12.69 22.95
N GLY A 29 9.13 -13.32 22.88
CA GLY A 29 7.84 -12.66 22.74
C GLY A 29 7.09 -13.01 21.46
N PRO A 30 5.91 -12.41 21.25
CA PRO A 30 5.04 -12.74 20.12
C PRO A 30 5.68 -12.44 18.77
N VAL A 31 5.48 -13.30 17.79
CA VAL A 31 6.08 -13.18 16.45
C VAL A 31 5.05 -12.65 15.46
N VAL A 32 5.39 -11.55 14.79
CA VAL A 32 4.70 -11.03 13.62
C VAL A 32 5.38 -11.58 12.37
N MET A 33 4.86 -12.70 11.88
CA MET A 33 5.39 -13.41 10.72
C MET A 33 4.66 -12.99 9.45
N PHE A 34 5.35 -12.35 8.51
CA PHE A 34 4.77 -11.88 7.26
C PHE A 34 5.32 -12.64 6.04
N PHE A 35 4.40 -13.31 5.34
CA PHE A 35 4.67 -13.97 4.08
C PHE A 35 4.66 -12.96 2.94
N PHE A 36 5.72 -12.95 2.13
CA PHE A 36 5.80 -12.15 0.92
C PHE A 36 6.12 -13.02 -0.31
N PRO A 37 5.58 -12.71 -1.50
CA PRO A 37 5.71 -13.62 -2.64
C PRO A 37 7.08 -13.65 -3.32
N LEU A 38 7.83 -12.54 -3.27
CA LEU A 38 9.08 -12.37 -4.01
C LEU A 38 9.96 -11.28 -3.40
N ALA A 39 11.11 -11.65 -2.85
CA ALA A 39 12.15 -10.78 -2.33
C ALA A 39 12.63 -9.79 -3.38
N SER A 40 13.04 -8.58 -2.93
CA SER A 40 13.51 -7.47 -3.78
C SER A 40 12.51 -6.94 -4.83
N SER A 41 11.29 -7.47 -4.89
CA SER A 41 10.23 -6.88 -5.73
C SER A 41 9.69 -5.58 -5.10
N PRO A 42 9.17 -4.61 -5.89
CA PRO A 42 8.81 -3.29 -5.36
C PRO A 42 7.81 -3.32 -4.19
N ILE A 43 6.73 -4.12 -4.30
CA ILE A 43 5.69 -4.19 -3.26
C ILE A 43 6.21 -4.90 -2.00
N CYS A 44 6.99 -5.98 -2.16
CA CYS A 44 7.59 -6.68 -1.02
C CYS A 44 8.66 -5.83 -0.33
N THR A 45 9.43 -5.07 -1.10
CA THR A 45 10.41 -4.10 -0.59
C THR A 45 9.70 -3.04 0.26
N ALA A 46 8.62 -2.44 -0.25
CA ALA A 46 7.84 -1.46 0.51
C ALA A 46 7.27 -2.08 1.80
N GLN A 47 6.74 -3.31 1.75
CA GLN A 47 6.24 -3.99 2.94
C GLN A 47 7.33 -4.23 3.99
N ALA A 48 8.45 -4.82 3.57
CA ALA A 48 9.55 -5.19 4.46
C ALA A 48 10.26 -3.94 5.04
N CYS A 49 10.45 -2.88 4.25
CA CYS A 49 10.96 -1.61 4.76
C CYS A 49 10.00 -1.00 5.79
N HIS A 50 8.68 -1.07 5.56
CA HIS A 50 7.71 -0.57 6.54
C HIS A 50 7.77 -1.33 7.88
N PHE A 51 7.97 -2.65 7.86
CA PHE A 51 8.24 -3.41 9.08
C PHE A 51 9.57 -3.03 9.75
N ARG A 52 10.61 -2.72 8.96
CA ARG A 52 11.90 -2.24 9.48
C ARG A 52 11.73 -0.90 10.18
N ASP A 53 11.07 0.05 9.53
CA ASP A 53 10.92 1.42 9.99
C ASP A 53 10.07 1.52 11.27
N LEU A 54 9.19 0.55 11.52
CA LEU A 54 8.39 0.43 12.75
C LEU A 54 9.05 -0.45 13.84
N GLY A 55 10.36 -0.66 13.76
CA GLY A 55 11.05 -1.63 14.61
C GLY A 55 10.97 -1.33 16.10
N ASP A 56 11.13 -0.07 16.48
CA ASP A 56 11.05 0.37 17.87
C ASP A 56 9.64 0.20 18.43
N GLU A 57 8.60 0.44 17.63
CA GLU A 57 7.22 0.27 18.06
C GLU A 57 6.84 -1.20 18.24
N PHE A 58 7.36 -2.10 17.39
CA PHE A 58 7.20 -3.54 17.61
C PHE A 58 7.96 -4.01 18.85
N ALA A 59 9.18 -3.50 19.07
CA ALA A 59 9.95 -3.80 20.28
C ALA A 59 9.22 -3.30 21.54
N ALA A 60 8.59 -2.12 21.51
CA ALA A 60 7.84 -1.55 22.62
C ALA A 60 6.62 -2.40 23.04
N VAL A 61 6.03 -3.16 22.12
CA VAL A 61 4.94 -4.12 22.42
C VAL A 61 5.45 -5.55 22.66
N GLY A 62 6.77 -5.73 22.74
CA GLY A 62 7.44 -7.02 22.98
C GLY A 62 7.33 -7.99 21.82
N ALA A 63 7.09 -7.52 20.59
CA ALA A 63 6.86 -8.37 19.43
C ALA A 63 8.07 -8.40 18.49
N GLN A 64 8.37 -9.58 17.96
CA GLN A 64 9.43 -9.80 16.98
C GLN A 64 8.87 -9.80 15.56
N ARG A 65 9.62 -9.23 14.61
CA ARG A 65 9.26 -9.24 13.18
C ARG A 65 9.99 -10.38 12.50
N VAL A 66 9.31 -11.12 11.63
CA VAL A 66 9.91 -12.20 10.85
C VAL A 66 9.34 -12.19 9.43
N GLY A 67 10.20 -12.05 8.43
CA GLY A 67 9.79 -12.18 7.04
C GLY A 67 9.96 -13.61 6.55
N ILE A 68 9.09 -14.10 5.67
CA ILE A 68 9.20 -15.45 5.10
C ILE A 68 8.75 -15.46 3.63
N SER A 69 9.47 -16.19 2.79
CA SER A 69 9.10 -16.42 1.39
C SER A 69 9.70 -17.73 0.88
N THR A 70 9.35 -18.13 -0.34
CA THR A 70 9.97 -19.29 -1.01
C THR A 70 11.28 -18.95 -1.72
N ASP A 71 11.81 -17.74 -1.56
CA ASP A 71 13.13 -17.37 -2.07
C ASP A 71 14.23 -18.06 -1.25
N THR A 72 15.34 -18.40 -1.91
CA THR A 72 16.50 -19.06 -1.30
C THR A 72 17.18 -18.20 -0.24
N VAL A 73 17.97 -18.84 0.63
CA VAL A 73 18.77 -18.16 1.67
C VAL A 73 19.62 -17.04 1.08
N ASP A 74 20.34 -17.28 -0.04
CA ASP A 74 21.19 -16.27 -0.67
C ASP A 74 20.40 -15.04 -1.14
N LYS A 75 19.21 -15.26 -1.69
CA LYS A 75 18.36 -14.16 -2.16
C LYS A 75 17.77 -13.37 -0.99
N GLN A 76 17.46 -14.05 0.12
CA GLN A 76 17.06 -13.39 1.36
C GLN A 76 18.22 -12.61 1.98
N ALA A 77 19.44 -13.15 1.96
CA ALA A 77 20.67 -12.49 2.42
C ALA A 77 20.92 -11.19 1.65
N HIS A 78 20.91 -11.27 0.33
CA HIS A 78 21.05 -10.11 -0.54
C HIS A 78 19.96 -9.06 -0.28
N PHE A 79 18.70 -9.49 -0.12
CA PHE A 79 17.59 -8.58 0.15
C PHE A 79 17.71 -7.89 1.53
N ALA A 80 18.09 -8.64 2.57
CA ALA A 80 18.33 -8.12 3.90
C ALA A 80 19.50 -7.12 3.94
N GLN A 81 20.59 -7.43 3.25
CA GLN A 81 21.75 -6.55 3.15
C GLN A 81 21.41 -5.24 2.42
N GLN A 82 20.77 -5.34 1.24
CA GLN A 82 20.40 -4.17 0.43
C GLN A 82 19.47 -3.18 1.14
N ARG A 83 18.66 -3.67 2.07
CA ARG A 83 17.66 -2.86 2.79
C ARG A 83 17.96 -2.70 4.27
N SER A 84 19.09 -3.20 4.74
CA SER A 84 19.54 -3.14 6.13
C SER A 84 18.45 -3.60 7.10
N PHE A 85 17.87 -4.78 6.86
CA PHE A 85 16.87 -5.33 7.77
C PHE A 85 17.50 -5.81 9.08
N ASP A 86 16.89 -5.43 10.19
CA ASP A 86 17.29 -5.72 11.57
C ASP A 86 16.56 -6.95 12.15
N TYR A 87 15.87 -7.70 11.30
CA TYR A 87 15.07 -8.86 11.68
C TYR A 87 15.28 -10.03 10.70
N PRO A 88 15.02 -11.29 11.11
CA PRO A 88 15.27 -12.45 10.26
C PRO A 88 14.29 -12.52 9.07
N LEU A 89 14.85 -12.78 7.88
CA LEU A 89 14.12 -13.30 6.73
C LEU A 89 14.37 -14.81 6.59
N LEU A 90 13.31 -15.60 6.53
CA LEU A 90 13.34 -17.06 6.42
C LEU A 90 13.15 -17.52 4.98
N SER A 91 13.87 -18.56 4.59
CA SER A 91 13.79 -19.22 3.28
C SER A 91 12.97 -20.51 3.39
N ASP A 92 11.73 -20.50 2.90
CA ASP A 92 10.84 -21.65 2.74
C ASP A 92 10.93 -22.20 1.31
N ALA A 93 12.12 -22.60 0.87
CA ALA A 93 12.41 -22.94 -0.53
C ALA A 93 11.46 -24.02 -1.10
N ASP A 94 11.06 -25.00 -0.28
CA ASP A 94 10.16 -26.09 -0.67
C ASP A 94 8.66 -25.71 -0.57
N GLY A 95 8.35 -24.57 0.05
CA GLY A 95 7.00 -24.07 0.27
C GLY A 95 6.20 -24.86 1.32
N VAL A 96 6.87 -25.70 2.12
CA VAL A 96 6.22 -26.59 3.10
C VAL A 96 5.58 -25.78 4.22
N VAL A 97 6.26 -24.77 4.74
CA VAL A 97 5.71 -23.89 5.79
C VAL A 97 4.57 -23.05 5.20
N SER A 98 4.74 -22.53 3.99
CA SER A 98 3.69 -21.81 3.26
C SER A 98 2.42 -22.65 3.07
N GLU A 99 2.57 -23.96 2.90
CA GLU A 99 1.44 -24.90 2.82
C GLU A 99 0.79 -25.16 4.18
N MET A 100 1.59 -25.36 5.24
CA MET A 100 1.12 -25.50 6.61
C MET A 100 0.26 -24.30 7.06
N PHE A 101 0.68 -23.08 6.71
CA PHE A 101 -0.04 -21.84 7.02
C PHE A 101 -1.21 -21.57 6.05
N GLY A 102 -1.34 -22.35 4.98
CA GLY A 102 -2.41 -22.22 3.98
C GLY A 102 -2.27 -21.02 3.05
N VAL A 103 -1.04 -20.52 2.89
CA VAL A 103 -0.72 -19.34 2.06
C VAL A 103 -0.12 -19.71 0.70
N ARG A 104 0.32 -20.96 0.50
CA ARG A 104 0.81 -21.47 -0.79
C ARG A 104 -0.26 -21.41 -1.88
N ARG A 105 0.12 -21.02 -3.09
CA ARG A 105 -0.72 -21.00 -4.29
C ARG A 105 -0.39 -22.22 -5.16
N GLY A 106 -1.37 -23.08 -5.39
CA GLY A 106 -1.20 -24.30 -6.21
C GLY A 106 -2.49 -25.13 -6.31
N ARG A 107 -2.55 -26.09 -7.25
CA ARG A 107 -3.75 -26.92 -7.50
C ARG A 107 -4.15 -27.82 -6.32
N LEU A 108 -3.21 -28.20 -5.44
CA LEU A 108 -3.47 -29.02 -4.24
C LEU A 108 -4.02 -28.23 -3.03
N ALA A 109 -3.87 -26.91 -2.98
CA ALA A 109 -4.40 -26.10 -1.88
C ALA A 109 -5.95 -26.08 -1.81
N LYS A 110 -6.63 -26.54 -2.86
CA LYS A 110 -8.11 -26.60 -2.95
C LYS A 110 -8.76 -27.68 -2.09
N LEU A 111 -7.99 -28.65 -1.59
CA LEU A 111 -8.54 -29.80 -0.86
C LEU A 111 -8.94 -29.50 0.59
N ARG A 112 -8.53 -28.36 1.17
CA ARG A 112 -8.93 -27.94 2.53
C ARG A 112 -10.02 -26.84 2.58
N SER A 113 -10.40 -26.26 1.44
CA SER A 113 -11.35 -25.14 1.39
C SER A 113 -12.80 -25.55 1.08
N SER A 114 -13.11 -26.84 1.03
CA SER A 114 -14.41 -27.35 0.56
C SER A 114 -15.57 -27.20 1.55
N VAL A 115 -15.36 -26.63 2.74
CA VAL A 115 -16.45 -26.44 3.72
C VAL A 115 -17.04 -25.02 3.73
N ILE A 116 -16.35 -24.00 3.19
CA ILE A 116 -16.86 -22.59 3.17
C ILE A 116 -17.13 -22.07 1.76
N ALA A 117 -16.77 -22.81 0.71
CA ALA A 117 -16.85 -22.33 -0.68
C ALA A 117 -18.16 -22.70 -1.41
N ARG A 118 -19.31 -22.78 -0.72
CA ARG A 118 -20.62 -23.02 -1.39
C ARG A 118 -21.53 -21.81 -1.57
N GLU A 119 -21.18 -20.62 -1.08
CA GLU A 119 -22.05 -19.43 -1.23
C GLU A 119 -21.60 -18.35 -2.22
N ALA A 120 -20.35 -18.34 -2.68
CA ALA A 120 -19.84 -17.25 -3.53
C ALA A 120 -19.98 -17.47 -5.06
N ALA A 121 -20.59 -18.57 -5.49
CA ALA A 121 -20.65 -18.96 -6.91
C ALA A 121 -21.88 -18.41 -7.66
N ARG A 122 -22.28 -17.16 -7.42
CA ARG A 122 -23.22 -16.42 -8.30
C ARG A 122 -22.91 -14.93 -8.27
N ARG A 123 -21.94 -14.49 -9.08
CA ARG A 123 -21.94 -13.16 -9.73
C ARG A 123 -20.74 -13.00 -10.68
N GLY A 124 -21.05 -12.71 -11.93
CA GLY A 124 -20.27 -11.84 -12.82
C GLY A 124 -18.90 -12.33 -13.30
N ARG A 125 -18.88 -13.02 -14.44
CA ARG A 125 -17.71 -13.02 -15.35
C ARG A 125 -17.63 -11.64 -16.01
N HIS A 126 -16.66 -10.80 -15.62
CA HIS A 126 -15.93 -9.88 -16.51
C HIS A 126 -14.86 -9.12 -15.73
N SER A 127 -13.61 -9.59 -15.81
CA SER A 127 -12.36 -8.80 -15.77
C SER A 127 -11.20 -9.80 -15.77
N ARG A 128 -10.78 -10.19 -16.96
CA ARG A 128 -9.52 -10.90 -17.17
C ARG A 128 -8.70 -10.02 -18.10
N ARG A 129 -7.65 -9.38 -17.56
CA ARG A 129 -6.33 -9.34 -18.23
C ARG A 129 -5.17 -8.76 -17.42
N ARG A 130 -5.34 -8.13 -16.25
CA ARG A 130 -4.19 -7.60 -15.45
C ARG A 130 -3.81 -8.37 -14.18
N GLY A 131 -4.54 -9.44 -13.81
CA GLY A 131 -4.28 -10.28 -12.63
C GLY A 131 -3.60 -11.63 -12.91
N LEU A 132 -2.99 -11.82 -14.08
CA LEU A 132 -2.42 -13.11 -14.46
C LEU A 132 -1.08 -13.39 -13.74
N LEU A 133 -0.23 -12.37 -13.58
CA LEU A 133 1.10 -12.47 -12.94
C LEU A 133 1.01 -12.69 -11.43
N ALA A 134 0.11 -12.01 -10.72
CA ALA A 134 -0.10 -12.24 -9.28
C ALA A 134 -0.55 -13.69 -9.01
N ARG A 135 -1.36 -14.30 -9.89
CA ARG A 135 -1.82 -15.70 -9.74
C ARG A 135 -0.74 -16.76 -9.97
N LEU A 136 0.42 -16.38 -10.51
CA LEU A 136 1.55 -17.26 -10.78
C LEU A 136 2.57 -17.31 -9.63
N LEU A 137 2.51 -16.36 -8.69
CA LEU A 137 3.44 -16.33 -7.57
C LEU A 137 3.12 -17.44 -6.54
N PRO A 138 4.15 -18.04 -5.90
CA PRO A 138 4.00 -19.26 -5.12
C PRO A 138 3.26 -19.07 -3.79
N VAL A 139 3.22 -17.85 -3.25
CA VAL A 139 2.68 -17.54 -1.92
C VAL A 139 1.74 -16.34 -1.96
N ARG A 140 0.68 -16.37 -1.14
CA ARG A 140 -0.21 -15.22 -0.86
C ARG A 140 0.44 -14.32 0.17
N ARG A 141 0.38 -13.00 -0.05
CA ARG A 141 0.85 -12.02 0.94
C ARG A 141 -0.09 -12.03 2.15
N THR A 142 0.40 -12.54 3.26
CA THR A 142 -0.38 -12.74 4.48
C THR A 142 0.53 -12.57 5.70
N THR A 143 0.05 -11.89 6.74
CA THR A 143 0.77 -11.75 8.01
C THR A 143 0.01 -12.43 9.12
N PHE A 144 0.73 -13.15 9.98
CA PHE A 144 0.24 -13.81 11.17
C PHE A 144 0.89 -13.16 12.39
N VAL A 145 0.08 -12.83 13.39
CA VAL A 145 0.55 -12.51 14.74
C VAL A 145 0.39 -13.78 15.56
N ILE A 146 1.49 -14.32 16.05
CA ILE A 146 1.56 -15.60 16.76
C ILE A 146 2.05 -15.33 18.17
N ASP A 147 1.29 -15.76 19.18
CA ASP A 147 1.66 -15.61 20.57
C ASP A 147 2.65 -16.67 21.05
N THR A 148 3.20 -16.49 22.25
CA THR A 148 4.28 -17.35 22.80
C THR A 148 3.85 -18.81 22.99
N ASP A 149 2.56 -19.08 23.17
CA ASP A 149 1.95 -20.42 23.23
C ASP A 149 1.67 -21.04 21.83
N ARG A 150 2.09 -20.34 20.76
CA ARG A 150 1.82 -20.61 19.33
C ARG A 150 0.40 -20.30 18.88
N THR A 151 -0.45 -19.71 19.70
CA THR A 151 -1.80 -19.30 19.29
C THR A 151 -1.72 -18.17 18.25
N VAL A 152 -2.42 -18.32 17.12
CA VAL A 152 -2.53 -17.26 16.12
C VAL A 152 -3.53 -16.22 16.62
N LEU A 153 -3.05 -15.05 17.01
CA LEU A 153 -3.89 -13.96 17.53
C LEU A 153 -4.61 -13.19 16.41
N LYS A 154 -3.92 -12.95 15.29
CA LYS A 154 -4.43 -12.15 14.18
C LYS A 154 -3.88 -12.62 12.85
N VAL A 155 -4.74 -12.61 11.83
CA VAL A 155 -4.35 -12.78 10.42
C VAL A 155 -4.68 -11.49 9.66
N VAL A 156 -3.74 -11.02 8.85
CA VAL A 156 -3.91 -9.88 7.93
C VAL A 156 -3.62 -10.36 6.52
N SER A 157 -4.61 -10.32 5.63
CA SER A 157 -4.48 -10.73 4.23
C SER A 157 -4.72 -9.53 3.32
N SER A 158 -3.68 -9.06 2.62
CA SER A 158 -3.79 -8.04 1.59
C SER A 158 -2.72 -8.27 0.52
N GLU A 159 -3.11 -8.41 -0.75
CA GLU A 159 -2.13 -8.69 -1.80
C GLU A 159 -1.40 -7.43 -2.29
N MET A 160 -2.12 -6.30 -2.26
CA MET A 160 -1.74 -5.06 -2.94
C MET A 160 -1.34 -3.93 -1.97
N ARG A 161 -1.80 -3.95 -0.71
CA ARG A 161 -1.54 -2.88 0.25
C ARG A 161 -0.47 -3.29 1.24
N ALA A 162 0.78 -3.05 0.87
CA ALA A 162 1.96 -3.42 1.65
C ALA A 162 1.98 -2.83 3.08
N SER A 163 1.66 -1.54 3.24
CA SER A 163 1.69 -0.84 4.54
C SER A 163 0.69 -1.39 5.56
N VAL A 164 -0.47 -1.82 5.08
CA VAL A 164 -1.59 -2.33 5.92
C VAL A 164 -1.15 -3.48 6.81
N HIS A 165 -0.16 -4.28 6.39
CA HIS A 165 0.32 -5.41 7.18
C HIS A 165 0.96 -4.96 8.50
N ALA A 166 1.94 -4.06 8.46
CA ALA A 166 2.60 -3.63 9.68
C ALA A 166 1.65 -2.80 10.55
N ASP A 167 0.93 -1.85 9.95
CA ASP A 167 0.02 -0.95 10.68
C ASP A 167 -1.06 -1.72 11.46
N GLN A 168 -1.76 -2.66 10.80
CA GLN A 168 -2.84 -3.41 11.45
C GLN A 168 -2.31 -4.36 12.54
N THR A 169 -1.15 -4.97 12.32
CA THR A 169 -0.56 -5.86 13.32
C THR A 169 -0.05 -5.09 14.53
N LEU A 170 0.66 -3.98 14.32
CA LEU A 170 1.13 -3.12 15.39
C LEU A 170 -0.04 -2.54 16.19
N TRP A 171 -1.08 -2.06 15.49
CA TRP A 171 -2.30 -1.59 16.14
C TRP A 171 -2.93 -2.69 17.02
N PHE A 172 -3.14 -3.87 16.47
CA PHE A 172 -3.69 -5.00 17.21
C PHE A 172 -2.86 -5.33 18.47
N LEU A 173 -1.53 -5.32 18.36
CA LEU A 173 -0.61 -5.61 19.48
C LEU A 173 -0.60 -4.52 20.56
N LYS A 174 -0.79 -3.25 20.20
CA LYS A 174 -0.95 -2.16 21.18
C LYS A 174 -2.25 -2.34 21.96
N ASN A 175 -3.34 -2.59 21.24
CA ASN A 175 -4.67 -2.66 21.83
C ASN A 175 -4.95 -3.94 22.63
N ARG A 176 -4.24 -5.04 22.38
CA ARG A 176 -4.40 -6.30 23.16
C ARG A 176 -3.96 -6.15 24.62
N ASN A 177 -2.95 -5.31 24.88
CA ASN A 177 -2.36 -5.10 26.21
C ASN A 177 -3.01 -3.93 26.96
N GLY A 178 -4.12 -3.37 26.44
CA GLY A 178 -4.75 -2.17 27.01
C GLY A 178 -3.97 -0.87 26.77
N LEU A 179 -2.97 -0.88 25.88
CA LEU A 179 -2.25 0.33 25.45
C LEU A 179 -3.02 0.97 24.28
N HIS A 180 -3.91 1.91 24.62
CA HIS A 180 -4.81 2.69 23.76
C HIS A 180 -6.04 1.96 23.20
N GLY A 181 -7.17 2.67 23.17
CA GLY A 181 -8.45 2.22 22.58
C GLY A 181 -8.57 2.56 21.08
N SER A 182 -9.33 1.73 20.37
CA SER A 182 -9.73 1.81 18.94
C SER A 182 -8.61 1.94 17.88
N PRO A 183 -8.84 1.46 16.63
CA PRO A 183 -7.95 1.73 15.49
C PRO A 183 -7.77 3.23 15.32
N PRO A 184 -6.54 3.76 15.12
CA PRO A 184 -6.41 5.12 14.66
C PRO A 184 -6.94 5.15 13.22
N VAL A 185 -8.23 5.51 13.07
CA VAL A 185 -8.64 6.36 11.97
C VAL A 185 -7.91 7.66 12.24
N ARG A 186 -6.91 8.01 11.43
CA ARG A 186 -6.05 9.19 11.67
C ARG A 186 -6.89 10.46 11.50
N GLY A 187 -7.60 10.84 12.58
CA GLY A 187 -8.19 12.13 12.82
C GLY A 187 -7.14 13.07 13.41
N LYS A 188 -7.10 14.28 12.84
CA LYS A 188 -6.35 15.47 13.21
C LYS A 188 -5.78 15.50 14.64
N HIS A 189 -4.45 15.45 14.76
CA HIS A 189 -3.73 16.25 15.76
C HIS A 189 -2.45 16.77 15.14
N ALA A 190 -2.37 18.09 15.02
CA ALA A 190 -1.16 18.84 14.75
C ALA A 190 -0.20 18.66 15.93
N ALA A 191 0.97 18.10 15.66
CA ALA A 191 2.13 18.26 16.53
C ALA A 191 3.15 19.07 15.75
N VAL A 192 3.27 20.32 16.17
CA VAL A 192 4.29 21.29 15.80
C VAL A 192 5.66 20.65 16.04
N TYR A 193 6.43 20.43 14.98
CA TYR A 193 7.88 20.28 15.10
C TYR A 193 8.49 21.66 14.86
N GLN A 194 8.92 22.26 15.96
CA GLN A 194 9.71 23.49 15.99
C GLN A 194 11.14 23.13 15.58
N TRP A 195 11.57 23.64 14.43
CA TRP A 195 12.97 23.57 14.00
C TRP A 195 13.71 24.74 14.65
N SER A 196 14.72 24.42 15.47
CA SER A 196 15.72 25.38 15.94
C SER A 196 16.72 25.63 14.82
N GLU A 197 16.78 26.87 14.34
CA GLU A 197 17.80 27.37 13.42
C GLU A 197 19.18 27.31 14.10
N GLY A 198 20.13 26.67 13.44
CA GLY A 198 21.53 26.58 13.83
C GLY A 198 22.40 26.50 12.58
N GLU A 199 22.84 27.67 12.16
CA GLU A 199 23.87 28.06 11.18
C GLU A 199 24.67 26.94 10.49
N ALA A 200 24.60 26.93 9.15
CA ALA A 200 25.51 26.23 8.26
C ALA A 200 26.33 27.25 7.46
N GLU A 201 27.66 27.18 7.57
CA GLU A 201 28.61 27.77 6.62
C GLU A 201 29.11 26.68 5.64
N PRO A 202 29.56 27.05 4.42
CA PRO A 202 29.35 26.24 3.23
C PRO A 202 30.56 25.39 2.85
N ILE A 203 30.29 24.23 2.24
CA ILE A 203 31.30 23.50 1.45
C ILE A 203 30.76 23.30 0.03
N GLY A 204 31.20 24.21 -0.84
CA GLY A 204 31.76 23.94 -2.17
C GLY A 204 31.01 23.08 -3.17
N ASP A 205 30.49 23.75 -4.20
CA ASP A 205 30.18 23.21 -5.52
C ASP A 205 31.25 22.26 -6.08
N ARG A 206 30.81 21.09 -6.53
CA ARG A 206 31.33 20.47 -7.76
C ARG A 206 30.37 19.42 -8.28
N PHE A 207 29.65 19.78 -9.34
CA PHE A 207 29.46 19.02 -10.59
C PHE A 207 28.19 19.54 -11.28
N THR A 208 28.36 20.59 -12.07
CA THR A 208 27.49 20.96 -13.17
C THR A 208 28.03 20.35 -14.45
N GLU A 209 27.20 19.54 -15.12
CA GLU A 209 27.11 19.32 -16.57
C GLU A 209 25.78 18.57 -16.77
N SER A 210 24.67 19.25 -17.09
CA SER A 210 24.19 19.66 -18.42
C SER A 210 23.80 18.50 -19.34
N GLY A 211 22.49 18.38 -19.64
CA GLY A 211 22.03 17.91 -20.94
C GLY A 211 21.13 16.68 -20.99
N THR A 212 19.82 16.92 -20.94
CA THR A 212 18.75 16.26 -21.73
C THR A 212 18.53 14.74 -21.62
N VAL A 213 17.49 14.33 -20.87
CA VAL A 213 16.23 13.77 -21.40
C VAL A 213 15.11 14.11 -20.39
N ASP A 214 14.05 14.74 -20.89
CA ASP A 214 12.82 15.11 -20.18
C ASP A 214 12.04 13.85 -19.81
N GLU A 215 12.40 13.21 -18.70
CA GLU A 215 11.51 12.26 -18.06
C GLU A 215 10.46 13.06 -17.28
N THR A 216 9.20 12.93 -17.71
CA THR A 216 8.06 13.15 -16.82
C THR A 216 8.43 12.64 -15.45
N SER A 217 8.43 13.52 -14.44
CA SER A 217 8.69 13.15 -13.06
C SER A 217 7.55 12.23 -12.62
N LEU A 218 7.65 10.96 -13.03
CA LEU A 218 6.78 9.85 -12.70
C LEU A 218 7.08 9.48 -11.25
N VAL A 219 6.84 10.45 -10.36
CA VAL A 219 6.63 10.19 -8.95
C VAL A 219 5.53 9.15 -8.94
N ARG A 220 5.87 7.95 -8.49
CA ARG A 220 4.94 6.81 -8.43
C ARG A 220 3.64 7.31 -7.81
N PRO A 221 2.44 6.95 -8.30
CA PRO A 221 1.17 7.48 -7.80
C PRO A 221 1.03 7.45 -6.27
N TYR A 222 1.65 6.47 -5.62
CA TYR A 222 1.74 6.34 -4.16
C TYR A 222 2.56 7.43 -3.45
N ALA A 223 3.63 7.93 -4.09
CA ALA A 223 4.45 9.01 -3.58
C ALA A 223 3.78 10.38 -3.76
N LEU A 224 2.92 10.55 -4.79
CA LEU A 224 2.12 11.77 -4.98
C LEU A 224 1.06 11.95 -3.88
N THR A 225 0.50 10.85 -3.37
CA THR A 225 -0.54 10.91 -2.33
C THR A 225 -0.01 10.62 -0.93
N ALA A 226 1.29 10.31 -0.78
CA ALA A 226 1.90 9.81 0.46
C ALA A 226 1.12 8.62 1.08
N GLY A 227 0.61 7.72 0.23
CA GLY A 227 -0.19 6.56 0.66
C GLY A 227 -1.65 6.85 1.04
N ARG A 228 -2.10 8.11 0.93
CA ARG A 228 -3.50 8.49 1.16
C ARG A 228 -4.37 8.09 -0.03
N THR A 229 -5.58 7.58 0.24
CA THR A 229 -6.57 7.15 -0.77
C THR A 229 -7.91 7.84 -0.63
N ASP A 230 -8.05 8.74 0.33
CA ASP A 230 -9.28 9.45 0.65
C ASP A 230 -8.93 10.90 1.01
N SER A 231 -9.63 11.85 0.39
CA SER A 231 -9.48 13.29 0.59
C SER A 231 -10.61 13.86 1.47
N GLY A 232 -11.56 13.03 1.92
CA GLY A 232 -12.73 13.49 2.67
C GLY A 232 -13.78 14.22 1.83
N VAL A 233 -13.56 14.32 0.51
CA VAL A 233 -14.49 14.88 -0.47
C VAL A 233 -15.02 13.72 -1.30
N GLU A 234 -16.33 13.47 -1.26
CA GLU A 234 -16.96 12.44 -2.07
C GLU A 234 -17.02 12.89 -3.54
N LEU A 235 -15.97 12.58 -4.30
CA LEU A 235 -15.89 12.88 -5.72
C LEU A 235 -16.46 11.72 -6.55
N ALA A 236 -17.63 11.94 -7.15
CA ALA A 236 -18.15 11.09 -8.21
C ALA A 236 -17.23 11.16 -9.44
N LEU A 237 -17.20 10.10 -10.25
CA LEU A 237 -16.25 10.00 -11.39
C LEU A 237 -16.62 10.95 -12.53
N GLU A 238 -17.90 11.26 -12.65
CA GLU A 238 -18.53 12.18 -13.57
C GLU A 238 -18.53 13.64 -13.06
N ALA A 239 -18.12 13.89 -11.81
CA ALA A 239 -18.14 15.22 -11.23
C ALA A 239 -17.23 16.15 -12.04
N ARG A 240 -17.76 17.31 -12.45
CA ARG A 240 -17.00 18.33 -13.18
C ARG A 240 -16.14 19.12 -12.18
N VAL A 241 -14.91 19.36 -12.58
CA VAL A 241 -13.90 19.99 -11.73
C VAL A 241 -13.38 21.23 -12.43
N GLU A 242 -13.58 22.38 -11.81
CA GLU A 242 -13.20 23.69 -12.34
C GLU A 242 -12.04 24.27 -11.53
N ALA A 243 -11.07 24.89 -12.24
CA ALA A 243 -10.00 25.64 -11.59
C ALA A 243 -10.51 27.00 -11.09
N LEU A 244 -10.27 27.31 -9.82
CA LEU A 244 -10.55 28.64 -9.28
C LEU A 244 -9.38 29.57 -9.60
N ASP A 245 -9.69 30.80 -10.01
CA ASP A 245 -8.66 31.80 -10.27
C ASP A 245 -8.18 32.38 -8.93
N THR A 246 -7.20 31.69 -8.32
CA THR A 246 -6.60 32.12 -7.05
C THR A 246 -5.47 33.10 -7.33
N THR A 247 -5.45 34.23 -6.62
CA THR A 247 -4.40 35.27 -6.75
C THR A 247 -3.03 34.80 -6.25
N ALA A 248 -2.98 33.70 -5.49
CA ALA A 248 -1.77 33.01 -5.07
C ALA A 248 -1.65 31.68 -5.82
N LYS A 249 -1.02 31.69 -7.00
CA LYS A 249 -0.64 30.45 -7.68
C LYS A 249 0.56 29.83 -6.95
N PRO A 250 0.45 28.59 -6.44
CA PRO A 250 1.56 27.94 -5.77
C PRO A 250 2.71 27.71 -6.76
N SER A 251 3.94 27.99 -6.31
CA SER A 251 5.16 27.74 -7.06
C SER A 251 5.48 26.23 -7.03
N TRP A 252 4.86 25.47 -7.92
CA TRP A 252 5.22 24.06 -8.15
C TRP A 252 6.23 23.92 -9.30
N PRO A 253 7.09 22.89 -9.27
CA PRO A 253 7.96 22.56 -10.40
C PRO A 253 7.17 22.39 -11.71
N ARG A 254 7.78 22.70 -12.86
CA ARG A 254 7.10 22.68 -14.18
C ARG A 254 6.41 21.37 -14.54
N ASN A 255 6.86 20.23 -14.00
CA ASN A 255 6.29 18.90 -14.24
C ASN A 255 5.49 18.35 -13.04
N ASP A 256 5.07 19.19 -12.10
CA ASP A 256 4.26 18.74 -10.96
C ASP A 256 2.85 18.34 -11.40
N VAL A 257 2.41 17.15 -10.97
CA VAL A 257 1.10 16.60 -11.31
C VAL A 257 -0.04 17.50 -10.86
N ARG A 258 0.11 18.24 -9.75
CA ARG A 258 -0.91 19.19 -9.27
C ARG A 258 -1.08 20.36 -10.23
N GLY A 259 0.02 20.90 -10.76
CA GLY A 259 -0.01 21.98 -11.76
C GLY A 259 -0.63 21.53 -13.09
N GLN A 260 -0.37 20.27 -13.48
CA GLN A 260 -1.00 19.66 -14.65
C GLN A 260 -2.52 19.48 -14.45
N ILE A 261 -2.96 19.06 -13.26
CA ILE A 261 -4.39 18.98 -12.93
C ILE A 261 -5.06 20.36 -13.06
N LEU A 262 -4.48 21.42 -12.50
CA LEU A 262 -5.02 22.79 -12.64
C LEU A 262 -5.15 23.21 -14.11
N THR A 263 -4.15 22.87 -14.93
CA THR A 263 -4.15 23.19 -16.37
C THR A 263 -5.27 22.46 -17.10
N TRP A 264 -5.51 21.18 -16.78
CA TRP A 264 -6.61 20.40 -17.33
C TRP A 264 -7.98 20.93 -16.87
N CYS A 265 -8.07 21.42 -15.63
CA CYS A 265 -9.30 21.93 -15.03
C CYS A 265 -9.81 23.25 -15.63
N VAL A 266 -9.04 23.90 -16.52
CA VAL A 266 -9.47 25.08 -17.29
C VAL A 266 -10.68 24.76 -18.20
N HIS A 267 -10.85 23.50 -18.62
CA HIS A 267 -11.95 23.08 -19.49
C HIS A 267 -13.07 22.32 -18.74
N SER A 268 -13.12 22.45 -17.42
CA SER A 268 -14.09 21.77 -16.53
C SER A 268 -14.29 20.27 -16.82
N PRO A 269 -13.20 19.46 -16.91
CA PRO A 269 -13.27 18.03 -17.17
C PRO A 269 -13.89 17.27 -16.00
N SER A 270 -14.35 16.05 -16.28
CA SER A 270 -14.70 15.08 -15.25
C SER A 270 -13.46 14.48 -14.57
N VAL A 271 -13.61 13.95 -13.36
CA VAL A 271 -12.52 13.23 -12.65
C VAL A 271 -11.97 12.06 -13.48
N ALA A 272 -12.82 11.37 -14.24
CA ALA A 272 -12.41 10.30 -15.15
C ALA A 272 -11.55 10.81 -16.33
N GLU A 273 -11.90 11.97 -16.90
CA GLU A 273 -11.13 12.59 -17.98
C GLU A 273 -9.76 13.08 -17.48
N ILE A 274 -9.68 13.65 -16.28
CA ILE A 274 -8.40 14.04 -15.66
C ILE A 274 -7.50 12.81 -15.47
N ALA A 275 -8.07 11.70 -14.98
CA ALA A 275 -7.32 10.47 -14.78
C ALA A 275 -6.78 9.91 -16.10
N ALA A 276 -7.61 9.89 -17.15
CA ALA A 276 -7.22 9.40 -18.47
C ALA A 276 -6.17 10.32 -19.12
N GLY A 277 -6.40 11.62 -19.06
CA GLY A 277 -5.52 12.64 -19.64
C GLY A 277 -4.12 12.66 -19.05
N LEU A 278 -4.02 12.42 -17.75
CA LEU A 278 -2.74 12.40 -17.01
C LEU A 278 -2.19 10.98 -16.81
N SER A 279 -2.84 9.96 -17.35
CA SER A 279 -2.48 8.54 -17.13
C SER A 279 -2.33 8.17 -15.65
N LEU A 280 -3.18 8.74 -14.79
CA LEU A 280 -3.17 8.54 -13.34
C LEU A 280 -4.20 7.48 -12.93
N PRO A 281 -3.90 6.64 -11.91
CA PRO A 281 -4.90 5.77 -11.33
C PRO A 281 -6.09 6.57 -10.75
N LEU A 282 -7.33 6.12 -10.98
CA LEU A 282 -8.54 6.81 -10.51
C LEU A 282 -8.51 7.20 -9.03
N GLY A 283 -8.00 6.32 -8.16
CA GLY A 283 -7.88 6.62 -6.73
C GLY A 283 -6.88 7.73 -6.42
N ALA A 284 -5.78 7.81 -7.17
CA ALA A 284 -4.79 8.88 -7.04
C ALA A 284 -5.35 10.20 -7.58
N THR A 285 -6.05 10.17 -8.71
CA THR A 285 -6.73 11.35 -9.27
C THR A 285 -7.79 11.90 -8.31
N ARG A 286 -8.68 11.04 -7.79
CA ARG A 286 -9.70 11.44 -6.80
C ARG A 286 -9.05 12.08 -5.58
N PHE A 287 -7.97 11.48 -5.09
CA PHE A 287 -7.24 12.03 -3.96
C PHE A 287 -6.65 13.41 -4.26
N LEU A 288 -5.89 13.54 -5.35
CA LEU A 288 -5.20 14.79 -5.70
C LEU A 288 -6.18 15.92 -6.03
N VAL A 289 -7.26 15.62 -6.74
CA VAL A 289 -8.33 16.58 -7.00
C VAL A 289 -8.98 17.01 -5.68
N GLY A 290 -9.32 16.07 -4.79
CA GLY A 290 -9.93 16.41 -3.51
C GLY A 290 -9.03 17.20 -2.57
N ASP A 291 -7.72 16.95 -2.60
CA ASP A 291 -6.71 17.74 -1.86
C ASP A 291 -6.66 19.18 -2.39
N LEU A 292 -6.66 19.36 -3.72
CA LEU A 292 -6.70 20.68 -4.36
C LEU A 292 -8.02 21.42 -4.13
N VAL A 293 -9.14 20.70 -4.03
CA VAL A 293 -10.44 21.26 -3.62
C VAL A 293 -10.40 21.75 -2.18
N THR A 294 -9.85 20.95 -1.27
CA THR A 294 -9.70 21.30 0.15
C THR A 294 -8.80 22.52 0.35
N GLN A 295 -7.78 22.67 -0.51
CA GLN A 295 -6.87 23.81 -0.53
C GLN A 295 -7.44 25.05 -1.24
N GLY A 296 -8.64 24.95 -1.83
CA GLY A 296 -9.31 26.08 -2.49
C GLY A 296 -8.80 26.40 -3.90
N TYR A 297 -8.03 25.51 -4.53
CA TYR A 297 -7.57 25.68 -5.92
C TYR A 297 -8.56 25.18 -6.96
N LEU A 298 -9.40 24.22 -6.57
CA LEU A 298 -10.41 23.62 -7.45
C LEU A 298 -11.79 23.73 -6.78
N ARG A 299 -12.83 23.84 -7.61
CA ARG A 299 -14.21 23.64 -7.21
C ARG A 299 -14.77 22.41 -7.90
N VAL A 300 -15.61 21.68 -7.17
CA VAL A 300 -16.36 20.54 -7.73
C VAL A 300 -17.79 21.00 -7.88
N ASP A 301 -18.28 20.96 -9.10
CA ASP A 301 -19.70 21.20 -9.35
C ASP A 301 -20.46 19.91 -9.03
N ALA A 302 -21.64 20.06 -8.40
CA ALA A 302 -22.43 18.94 -7.92
C ALA A 302 -22.71 17.92 -9.05
N PRO A 303 -22.69 16.61 -8.73
CA PRO A 303 -23.02 15.59 -9.71
C PRO A 303 -24.49 15.74 -10.10
N LEU A 304 -24.78 15.84 -11.41
CA LEU A 304 -26.11 15.76 -12.01
C LEU A 304 -27.23 16.41 -11.18
N SER A 305 -27.49 17.70 -11.37
CA SER A 305 -28.65 18.33 -10.74
C SER A 305 -29.95 17.94 -11.45
N ASP A 306 -31.06 17.91 -10.71
CA ASP A 306 -32.42 17.68 -11.25
C ASP A 306 -32.84 18.75 -12.29
N SER A 307 -32.06 19.82 -12.43
CA SER A 307 -32.23 20.88 -13.42
C SER A 307 -31.50 20.66 -14.75
N MET A 308 -30.69 19.60 -14.91
CA MET A 308 -29.97 19.34 -16.15
C MET A 308 -30.88 18.77 -17.25
N THR A 309 -30.66 19.18 -18.50
CA THR A 309 -31.37 18.60 -19.64
C THR A 309 -30.92 17.17 -19.90
N LEU A 310 -31.76 16.38 -20.60
CA LEU A 310 -31.42 15.01 -20.98
C LEU A 310 -30.17 14.94 -21.88
N ASP A 311 -29.98 15.94 -22.74
CA ASP A 311 -28.82 16.02 -23.64
C ASP A 311 -27.54 16.33 -22.85
N ASP A 312 -27.57 17.28 -21.91
CA ASP A 312 -26.42 17.57 -21.04
C ASP A 312 -26.01 16.36 -20.19
N ARG A 313 -27.01 15.63 -19.67
CA ARG A 313 -26.79 14.39 -18.90
C ARG A 313 -26.16 13.31 -19.76
N ARG A 314 -26.63 13.15 -21.00
CA ARG A 314 -26.11 12.16 -21.95
C ARG A 314 -24.69 12.51 -22.41
N GLU A 315 -24.40 13.79 -22.61
CA GLU A 315 -23.05 14.28 -22.92
C GLU A 315 -22.08 13.99 -21.75
N LEU A 316 -22.46 14.34 -20.52
CA LEU A 316 -21.64 14.10 -19.32
C LEU A 316 -21.30 12.62 -19.14
N ILE A 317 -22.30 11.74 -19.27
CA ILE A 317 -22.10 10.29 -19.17
C ILE A 317 -21.21 9.79 -20.33
N THR A 318 -21.42 10.27 -21.55
CA THR A 318 -20.63 9.85 -22.73
C THR A 318 -19.16 10.25 -22.59
N ARG A 319 -18.90 11.46 -22.09
CA ARG A 319 -17.55 11.96 -21.80
C ARG A 319 -16.87 11.16 -20.68
N THR A 320 -17.59 10.92 -19.59
CA THR A 320 -17.10 10.09 -18.47
C THR A 320 -16.76 8.67 -18.93
N LEU A 321 -17.65 8.04 -19.71
CA LEU A 321 -17.41 6.70 -20.27
C LEU A 321 -16.23 6.67 -21.24
N ARG A 322 -16.02 7.74 -22.01
CA ARG A 322 -14.85 7.87 -22.89
C ARG A 322 -13.56 7.94 -22.08
N GLY A 323 -13.54 8.75 -21.02
CA GLY A 323 -12.42 8.82 -20.06
C GLY A 323 -12.14 7.45 -19.43
N LEU A 324 -13.17 6.78 -18.90
CA LEU A 324 -13.03 5.46 -18.28
C LEU A 324 -12.57 4.37 -19.24
N ARG A 325 -12.91 4.44 -20.53
CA ARG A 325 -12.46 3.49 -21.56
C ARG A 325 -11.00 3.72 -21.98
N ALA A 326 -10.47 4.91 -21.75
CA ALA A 326 -9.10 5.29 -22.11
C ALA A 326 -8.07 4.95 -21.00
N LEU A 327 -8.53 4.46 -19.84
CA LEU A 327 -7.72 3.99 -18.70
C LEU A 327 -7.35 2.50 -18.81
#